data_AF-A0A496XZX1-F1
#
_entry.id   AF-A0A496XZX1-F1
#
_cell.length_a   1.000
_cell.length_b   1.000
_cell.length_c   1.000
_cell.angle_alpha   90.00
_cell.angle_beta   90.00
_cell.angle_gamma   90.00
#
_symmetry.space_group_name_H-M   'P 1'
#
loop_
_entity.id
_entity.type
_entity.pdbx_description
1 polymer ?
#
loop_
_entity_poly.entity_id
_entity_poly.type
_entity_poly.pdbx_seq_one_letter_code
_entity_poly.pdbx_strand_id
1 'polypeptide(L)' 'KATPNLLPIQPGDVPATFAEISRAQTKLAFQPTTPIEIGIPRFVQWYLDYHKSSEC' A
#
# COMPACT_ATOMS: atom_id res chain seq x y z
N LYS A 1 -13.68 5.86 -16.07
CA LYS A 1 -13.01 4.71 -15.42
C LYS A 1 -11.78 4.37 -16.26
N ALA A 2 -10.62 4.16 -15.62
CA ALA A 2 -9.45 3.65 -16.33
C ALA A 2 -9.65 2.14 -16.61
N THR A 3 -9.26 1.69 -17.80
CA THR A 3 -9.30 0.28 -18.17
C THR A 3 -7.98 -0.37 -17.78
N PRO A 4 -7.97 -1.37 -16.88
CA PRO A 4 -6.73 -2.04 -16.51
C PRO A 4 -6.17 -2.81 -17.70
N ASN A 5 -4.88 -2.61 -18.00
CA ASN A 5 -4.13 -3.47 -18.92
C ASN A 5 -3.50 -4.60 -18.11
N LEU A 6 -4.13 -5.77 -18.10
CA LEU A 6 -3.64 -6.93 -17.33
C LEU A 6 -2.44 -7.54 -18.06
N LEU A 7 -1.27 -7.45 -17.42
CA LEU A 7 -0.04 -8.07 -17.89
C LEU A 7 0.15 -9.46 -17.23
N PRO A 8 0.93 -10.38 -17.83
CA PRO A 8 1.28 -11.63 -17.18
C PRO A 8 2.06 -11.38 -15.87
N ILE A 9 2.08 -12.38 -14.97
CA ILE A 9 2.88 -12.35 -13.75
C ILE A 9 4.35 -12.11 -14.10
N GLN A 10 4.99 -11.16 -13.42
CA GLN A 10 6.37 -10.80 -13.72
C GLN A 10 7.32 -11.82 -13.06
N PRO A 11 8.49 -12.09 -13.67
CA PRO A 11 9.50 -12.94 -13.05
C PRO A 11 9.99 -12.29 -11.76
N GLY A 12 9.66 -12.90 -10.62
CA GLY A 12 9.98 -12.37 -9.27
C GLY A 12 8.74 -12.09 -8.42
N ASP A 13 7.56 -12.02 -9.02
CA ASP A 13 6.30 -11.93 -8.27
C ASP A 13 6.02 -13.26 -7.55
N VAL A 14 5.64 -13.15 -6.28
CA VAL A 14 5.10 -14.27 -5.51
C VAL A 14 3.57 -14.20 -5.60
N PRO A 15 2.86 -15.29 -5.97
CA PRO A 15 1.41 -15.25 -6.20
C PRO A 15 0.57 -14.71 -5.02
N ALA A 16 0.97 -15.00 -3.79
CA ALA A 16 0.38 -14.42 -2.59
C ALA A 16 1.36 -14.52 -1.43
N THR A 17 1.55 -13.44 -0.68
CA THR A 17 2.35 -13.41 0.55
C THR A 17 1.84 -12.32 1.48
N PHE A 18 1.97 -12.54 2.78
CA PHE A 18 1.58 -11.60 3.82
C PHE A 18 2.44 -11.81 5.07
N ALA A 19 2.48 -10.81 5.95
CA ALA A 19 3.23 -10.87 7.19
C ALA A 19 2.40 -11.52 8.32
N GLU A 20 2.97 -12.52 8.97
CA GLU A 20 2.49 -13.03 10.26
C GLU A 20 2.95 -12.08 11.39
N ILE A 21 2.00 -11.37 12.02
CA ILE A 21 2.30 -10.27 12.94
C ILE A 21 2.20 -10.63 14.43
N SER A 22 1.95 -11.89 14.77
CA SER A 22 1.80 -12.36 16.16
C SER A 22 2.98 -11.96 17.06
N ARG A 23 4.21 -12.07 16.55
CA ARG A 23 5.42 -11.68 17.30
C ARG A 23 5.47 -10.18 17.61
N ALA A 24 5.04 -9.34 16.68
CA ALA A 24 5.01 -7.89 16.87
C ALA A 24 3.89 -7.49 17.84
N GLN A 25 2.72 -8.13 17.75
CA GLN A 25 1.63 -7.96 18.70
C GLN A 25 2.08 -8.28 20.12
N THR A 26 2.72 -9.44 20.35
CA THR A 26 3.15 -9.85 21.71
C THR A 26 4.28 -8.98 22.25
N LYS A 27 5.28 -8.63 21.43
CA LYS A 27 6.50 -7.96 21.93
C LYS A 27 6.38 -6.44 21.97
N LEU A 28 5.57 -5.85 21.09
CA LEU A 28 5.52 -4.41 20.87
C LEU A 28 4.11 -3.83 21.08
N ALA A 29 3.12 -4.65 21.44
CA ALA A 29 1.71 -4.27 21.45
C ALA A 29 1.25 -3.64 20.12
N PHE A 30 1.87 -4.05 19.01
CA PHE A 30 1.60 -3.48 17.70
C PHE A 30 0.29 -4.01 17.14
N GLN A 31 -0.62 -3.11 16.76
CA GLN A 31 -1.84 -3.44 16.04
C GLN A 31 -2.07 -2.41 14.93
N PRO A 32 -2.11 -2.80 13.64
CA PRO A 32 -2.51 -1.88 12.57
C PRO A 32 -3.98 -1.47 12.78
N THR A 33 -4.23 -0.16 12.76
CA THR A 33 -5.54 0.44 13.00
C THR A 33 -6.11 1.16 11.78
N THR A 34 -5.31 1.32 10.72
CA THR A 34 -5.75 2.00 9.48
C THR A 34 -6.23 0.97 8.47
N PRO A 35 -7.53 0.94 8.10
CA PRO A 35 -8.04 0.08 7.04
C PRO A 35 -7.51 0.49 5.67
N ILE A 36 -7.49 -0.45 4.72
CA ILE A 36 -7.00 -0.22 3.35
C ILE A 36 -7.84 0.86 2.65
N GLU A 37 -9.15 0.83 2.85
CA GLU A 37 -10.14 1.75 2.30
C GLU A 37 -9.87 3.20 2.72
N ILE A 38 -9.12 3.40 3.81
CA ILE A 38 -8.74 4.72 4.33
C ILE A 38 -7.28 5.04 4.00
N GLY A 39 -6.38 4.06 4.12
CA GLY A 39 -4.94 4.24 3.91
C GLY A 39 -4.59 4.59 2.46
N ILE A 40 -5.18 3.87 1.50
CA ILE A 40 -4.86 4.05 0.07
C ILE A 40 -5.27 5.45 -0.43
N PRO A 41 -6.49 5.97 -0.18
CA PRO A 41 -6.84 7.33 -0.59
C PRO A 41 -5.94 8.41 0.01
N ARG A 42 -5.56 8.27 1.29
CA ARG A 42 -4.66 9.22 1.96
C ARG A 42 -3.27 9.23 1.34
N PHE A 43 -2.73 8.05 1.02
CA PHE A 43 -1.44 7.94 0.34
C PHE A 43 -1.47 8.59 -1.05
N VAL A 44 -2.51 8.33 -1.85
CA VAL A 44 -2.67 8.93 -3.18
C VAL A 44 -2.75 10.46 -3.10
N GLN A 45 -3.52 10.98 -2.14
CA GLN A 45 -3.64 12.43 -1.93
C GLN A 45 -2.28 13.06 -1.63
N TRP A 46 -1.54 12.50 -0.66
CA TRP A 46 -0.20 12.95 -0.33
C TRP A 46 0.75 12.92 -1.54
N TYR A 47 0.75 11.83 -2.32
CA TYR A 47 1.61 11.68 -3.49
C TYR A 47 1.33 12.75 -4.56
N LEU A 48 0.05 13.00 -4.86
CA LEU A 48 -0.34 14.03 -5.83
C LEU A 48 0.05 15.43 -5.36
N ASP A 49 -0.13 15.74 -4.07
CA ASP A 49 0.22 17.06 -3.52
C ASP A 49 1.73 17.30 -3.52
N TYR A 50 2.52 16.26 -3.21
CA TYR A 50 3.97 16.30 -3.27
C TYR A 50 4.47 16.65 -4.69
N HIS A 51 3.90 16.03 -5.72
CA HIS A 51 4.33 16.25 -7.11
C HIS A 51 3.72 17.49 -7.79
N LYS A 52 2.63 18.06 -7.26
CA LYS A 52 2.12 19.36 -7.71
C LYS A 52 3.03 20.53 -7.27
N SER A 53 3.75 20.37 -6.17
CA SER A 53 4.61 21.41 -5.60
C SER A 53 5.97 21.54 -6.32
N SER A 54 6.24 20.68 -7.31
CA SER A 54 7.46 20.72 -8.15
C SER A 54 7.31 21.50 -9.46
N GLU A 55 6.15 22.09 -9.72
CA GLU A 55 5.97 23.08 -10.79
C GLU A 55 6.19 24.48 -10.19
N CYS A 56 7.40 25.02 -10.35
CA CYS A 56 7.70 26.44 -10.21
C CYS A 56 8.21 26.99 -11.55
#